data_AF-A0AA39HUL1-F1
#
_entry.id   AF-A0AA39HUL1-F1
#
_cell.length_a   1.000
_cell.length_b   1.000
_cell.length_c   1.000
_cell.angle_alpha   90.00
_cell.angle_beta   90.00
_cell.angle_gamma   90.00
#
_symmetry.space_group_name_H-M   'P 1'
#
loop_
_entity.id
_entity.type
_entity.pdbx_description
1 polymer ?
#
loop_
_entity_poly.entity_id
_entity_poly.type
_entity_poly.pdbx_seq_one_letter_code
_entity_poly.pdbx_strand_id
1 'polypeptide(L)'
;MAGNATDTEYSRFVDTIQLLSYWLQYPAFTVNLILIFLSFHYVKPCLARTFVLHISIPSFFCSSYRILRYIFREQITNLYDNLTVHLLDYLAHTMALFPAITLYEIQATLIVLLTYFCYSHPLKYRKIFSPRKIFATFLIGDFFALLAAINVFFERTYLHFNYNTVILKAQIIVRLTVTYGLLILMFVFYFKILHAIVIKSKNQPNNSDRERRNRTNLRAVLIYCTPPNAFLVLSAGGTLSSAFVNWNSTTSHDKFVAEQTLFYKFTIISLNTVMLRLFVNSLCALFAFHQYREAVKMSVRDVKLALGNVFFRKATIGDAAFWRTNTSE
;
A
#
# COMPACT_ATOMS: atom_id res chain seq x y z
N MET A 1 -8.64 38.29 -17.18
CA MET A 1 -7.19 38.02 -17.31
C MET A 1 -6.55 37.40 -16.06
N ALA A 2 -7.19 37.37 -14.88
CA ALA A 2 -6.64 36.72 -13.68
C ALA A 2 -6.71 35.17 -13.68
N GLY A 3 -7.53 34.55 -14.54
CA GLY A 3 -7.68 33.08 -14.60
C GLY A 3 -6.45 32.32 -15.15
N ASN A 4 -5.66 32.94 -16.03
CA ASN A 4 -4.57 32.22 -16.71
C ASN A 4 -3.37 31.89 -15.79
N ALA A 5 -3.12 32.72 -14.77
CA ALA A 5 -1.99 32.51 -13.87
C ALA A 5 -2.22 31.30 -12.94
N THR A 6 -3.41 31.20 -12.35
CA THR A 6 -3.78 30.11 -11.42
C THR A 6 -3.83 28.74 -12.08
N ASP A 7 -4.27 28.67 -13.34
CA ASP A 7 -4.31 27.41 -14.08
C ASP A 7 -2.91 26.94 -14.49
N THR A 8 -2.01 27.87 -14.80
CA THR A 8 -0.60 27.54 -15.12
C THR A 8 0.12 26.97 -13.90
N GLU A 9 -0.05 27.57 -12.71
CA GLU A 9 0.53 27.06 -11.47
C GLU A 9 -0.03 25.68 -11.08
N TYR A 10 -1.34 25.50 -11.23
CA TYR A 10 -1.99 24.23 -10.97
C TYR A 10 -1.47 23.12 -11.89
N SER A 11 -1.34 23.38 -13.20
CA SER A 11 -0.79 22.41 -14.15
C SER A 11 0.62 21.97 -13.75
N ARG A 12 1.51 22.94 -13.45
CA ARG A 12 2.88 22.63 -13.01
C ARG A 12 2.90 21.79 -11.74
N PHE A 13 2.00 22.07 -10.80
CA PHE A 13 1.89 21.29 -9.57
C PHE A 13 1.45 19.85 -9.85
N VAL A 14 0.44 19.65 -10.69
CA VAL A 14 -0.02 18.31 -11.10
C VAL A 14 1.10 17.54 -11.81
N ASP A 15 1.80 18.18 -12.75
CA ASP A 15 2.91 17.58 -13.49
C ASP A 15 4.02 17.14 -12.53
N THR A 16 4.32 17.96 -11.52
CA THR A 16 5.30 17.64 -10.48
C THR A 16 4.89 16.42 -9.67
N ILE A 17 3.62 16.32 -9.25
CA ILE A 17 3.12 15.15 -8.51
C ILE A 17 3.09 13.91 -9.38
N GLN A 18 2.71 14.02 -10.66
CA GLN A 18 2.72 12.91 -11.60
C GLN A 18 4.15 12.38 -11.82
N LEU A 19 5.11 13.28 -12.01
CA LEU A 19 6.53 12.95 -12.14
C LEU A 19 7.05 12.27 -10.87
N LEU A 20 6.72 12.80 -9.69
CA LEU A 20 7.07 12.18 -8.42
C LEU A 20 6.44 10.78 -8.28
N SER A 21 5.15 10.64 -8.60
CA SER A 21 4.42 9.37 -8.59
C SER A 21 5.05 8.34 -9.52
N TYR A 22 5.58 8.80 -10.65
CA TYR A 22 6.33 7.99 -11.61
C TYR A 22 7.67 7.50 -11.04
N TRP A 23 8.50 8.41 -10.53
CA TRP A 23 9.80 8.03 -9.97
C TRP A 23 9.67 7.13 -8.72
N LEU A 24 8.62 7.32 -7.92
CA LEU A 24 8.38 6.51 -6.72
C LEU A 24 8.00 5.05 -7.00
N GLN A 25 7.64 4.68 -8.24
CA GLN A 25 7.29 3.29 -8.57
C GLN A 25 8.48 2.34 -8.43
N TYR A 26 9.68 2.79 -8.82
CA TYR A 26 10.92 2.02 -8.75
C TYR A 26 11.36 1.69 -7.31
N PRO A 27 11.50 2.68 -6.40
CA PRO A 27 11.82 2.36 -5.01
C PRO A 27 10.68 1.61 -4.31
N ALA A 28 9.41 1.87 -4.65
CA ALA A 28 8.29 1.08 -4.13
C ALA A 28 8.38 -0.40 -4.55
N PHE A 29 8.69 -0.67 -5.82
CA PHE A 29 8.93 -2.02 -6.33
C PHE A 29 10.05 -2.71 -5.54
N THR A 30 11.21 -2.05 -5.42
CA THR A 30 12.38 -2.61 -4.73
C THR A 30 12.12 -2.88 -3.25
N VAL A 31 11.53 -1.92 -2.53
CA VAL A 31 11.23 -2.10 -1.09
C VAL A 31 10.22 -3.22 -0.87
N ASN A 32 9.16 -3.33 -1.71
CA ASN A 32 8.21 -4.43 -1.58
C ASN A 32 8.84 -5.79 -1.89
N LEU A 33 9.73 -5.87 -2.88
CA LEU A 33 10.49 -7.09 -3.17
C LEU A 33 11.37 -7.50 -1.97
N ILE A 34 12.07 -6.53 -1.36
CA ILE A 34 12.87 -6.76 -0.14
C ILE A 34 11.98 -7.24 1.00
N LEU A 35 10.82 -6.62 1.24
CA LEU A 35 9.90 -7.05 2.30
C LEU A 35 9.40 -8.48 2.09
N ILE A 36 9.06 -8.84 0.85
CA ILE A 36 8.65 -10.21 0.50
C ILE A 36 9.80 -11.19 0.78
N PHE A 37 11.01 -10.88 0.31
CA PHE A 37 12.20 -11.69 0.56
C PHE A 37 12.49 -11.87 2.06
N LEU A 38 12.51 -10.78 2.83
CA LEU A 38 12.72 -10.83 4.28
C LEU A 38 11.63 -11.63 4.99
N SER A 39 10.38 -11.49 4.56
CA SER A 39 9.24 -12.23 5.10
C SER A 39 9.42 -13.73 4.97
N PHE A 40 9.89 -14.20 3.81
CA PHE A 40 10.08 -15.63 3.57
C PHE A 40 11.32 -16.20 4.26
N HIS A 41 12.46 -15.49 4.23
CA HIS A 41 13.75 -16.05 4.65
C HIS A 41 14.12 -15.75 6.11
N TYR A 42 13.79 -14.57 6.63
CA TYR A 42 14.36 -14.10 7.91
C TYR A 42 13.31 -13.90 9.01
N VAL A 43 12.08 -13.54 8.65
CA VAL A 43 11.04 -13.23 9.63
C VAL A 43 10.26 -14.49 10.01
N LYS A 44 10.23 -14.83 11.31
CA LYS A 44 9.40 -15.95 11.81
C LYS A 44 7.90 -15.67 11.64
N PRO A 45 7.05 -16.70 11.47
CA PRO A 45 5.60 -16.54 11.38
C PRO A 45 5.03 -15.75 12.57
N CYS A 46 4.49 -14.56 12.30
CA CYS A 46 3.88 -13.67 13.29
C CYS A 46 2.87 -12.75 12.62
N LEU A 47 2.02 -12.08 13.41
CA LEU A 47 0.98 -11.17 12.90
C LEU A 47 1.55 -10.10 11.96
N ALA A 48 2.68 -9.48 12.34
CA ALA A 48 3.35 -8.46 11.52
C ALA A 48 3.85 -9.04 10.18
N ARG A 49 4.37 -10.27 10.17
CA ARG A 49 4.79 -10.94 8.93
C ARG A 49 3.61 -11.14 7.99
N THR A 50 2.51 -11.71 8.49
CA THR A 50 1.31 -11.95 7.70
C THR A 50 0.78 -10.63 7.11
N PHE A 51 0.59 -9.63 7.95
CA PHE A 51 0.11 -8.31 7.53
C PHE A 51 1.01 -7.68 6.45
N VAL A 52 2.32 -7.61 6.66
CA VAL A 52 3.25 -7.01 5.69
C VAL A 52 3.27 -7.80 4.38
N LEU A 53 3.25 -9.13 4.41
CA LEU A 53 3.25 -9.95 3.20
C LEU A 53 2.00 -9.70 2.35
N HIS A 54 0.82 -9.65 2.98
CA HIS A 54 -0.44 -9.40 2.28
C HIS A 54 -0.53 -8.00 1.67
N ILE A 55 0.14 -7.00 2.24
CA ILE A 55 0.24 -5.66 1.64
C ILE A 55 1.30 -5.62 0.53
N SER A 56 2.47 -6.18 0.79
CA SER A 56 3.63 -6.04 -0.09
C SER A 56 3.45 -6.78 -1.41
N ILE A 57 2.74 -7.92 -1.43
CA ILE A 57 2.49 -8.68 -2.67
C ILE A 57 1.65 -7.86 -3.67
N PRO A 58 0.44 -7.37 -3.34
CA PRO A 58 -0.34 -6.53 -4.26
C PRO A 58 0.36 -5.21 -4.59
N SER A 59 1.08 -4.62 -3.63
CA SER A 59 1.86 -3.39 -3.88
C SER A 59 3.00 -3.62 -4.88
N PHE A 60 3.66 -4.78 -4.80
CA PHE A 60 4.66 -5.22 -5.78
C PHE A 60 4.03 -5.40 -7.17
N PHE A 61 2.91 -6.11 -7.27
CA PHE A 61 2.20 -6.28 -8.55
C PHE A 61 1.75 -4.94 -9.15
N CYS A 62 1.21 -4.04 -8.33
CA CYS A 62 0.81 -2.70 -8.75
C CYS A 62 2.01 -1.89 -9.31
N SER A 63 3.13 -1.89 -8.60
CA SER A 63 4.34 -1.17 -9.03
C SER A 63 4.92 -1.79 -10.32
N SER A 64 4.96 -3.12 -10.39
CA SER A 64 5.41 -3.87 -11.56
C SER A 64 4.55 -3.55 -12.79
N TYR A 65 3.22 -3.60 -12.63
CA TYR A 65 2.27 -3.29 -13.69
C TYR A 65 2.47 -1.88 -14.23
N ARG A 66 2.65 -0.88 -13.37
CA ARG A 66 2.84 0.51 -13.81
C ARG A 66 4.16 0.70 -14.56
N ILE A 67 5.25 0.06 -14.10
CA ILE A 67 6.53 0.07 -14.81
C ILE A 67 6.38 -0.58 -16.19
N LEU A 68 5.77 -1.76 -16.25
CA LEU A 68 5.54 -2.48 -17.52
C LEU A 68 4.65 -1.69 -18.48
N ARG A 69 3.53 -1.15 -18.00
CA ARG A 69 2.62 -0.33 -18.81
C ARG A 69 3.29 0.93 -19.35
N TYR A 70 4.24 1.49 -18.60
CA TYR A 70 5.05 2.61 -19.08
C TYR A 70 6.00 2.19 -20.19
N ILE A 71 6.73 1.09 -20.01
CA ILE A 71 7.64 0.54 -21.03
C ILE A 71 6.89 0.21 -22.33
N PHE A 72 5.68 -0.35 -22.22
CA PHE A 72 4.86 -0.74 -23.36
C PHE A 72 3.85 0.32 -23.81
N ARG A 73 3.98 1.58 -23.36
CA ARG A 73 2.96 2.61 -23.58
C ARG A 73 2.68 2.84 -25.06
N GLU A 74 3.71 2.91 -25.90
CA GLU A 74 3.55 3.15 -27.34
C GLU A 74 2.81 2.00 -28.03
N GLN A 75 3.20 0.75 -27.74
CA GLN A 75 2.59 -0.44 -28.30
C GLN A 75 1.12 -0.56 -27.89
N ILE A 76 0.81 -0.30 -26.61
CA ILE A 76 -0.58 -0.32 -26.14
C ILE A 76 -1.37 0.81 -26.84
N THR A 77 -0.80 2.02 -26.93
CA THR A 77 -1.44 3.21 -27.55
C THR A 77 -1.85 2.95 -29.00
N ASN A 78 -1.00 2.29 -29.78
CA ASN A 78 -1.28 1.92 -31.18
C ASN A 78 -2.44 0.92 -31.34
N LEU A 79 -2.88 0.26 -30.27
CA LEU A 79 -3.96 -0.72 -30.29
C LEU A 79 -5.30 -0.16 -29.76
N TYR A 80 -5.36 1.12 -29.35
CA TYR A 80 -6.56 1.70 -28.73
C TYR A 80 -7.75 1.87 -29.67
N ASP A 81 -7.55 1.79 -30.99
CA ASP A 81 -8.66 1.85 -31.95
C ASP A 81 -9.66 0.70 -31.76
N ASN A 82 -9.25 -0.39 -31.10
CA ASN A 82 -10.12 -1.50 -30.76
C ASN A 82 -10.71 -1.33 -29.34
N LEU A 83 -12.04 -1.15 -29.27
CA LEU A 83 -12.79 -1.05 -28.01
C LEU A 83 -12.51 -2.21 -27.05
N THR A 84 -12.34 -3.43 -27.54
CA THR A 84 -12.05 -4.60 -26.70
C THR A 84 -10.69 -4.48 -26.01
N VAL A 85 -9.67 -4.01 -26.74
CA VAL A 85 -8.34 -3.79 -26.18
C VAL A 85 -8.38 -2.67 -25.14
N HIS A 86 -9.13 -1.61 -25.44
CA HIS A 86 -9.34 -0.49 -24.54
C HIS A 86 -9.98 -0.93 -23.20
N LEU A 87 -11.06 -1.71 -23.26
CA LEU A 87 -11.73 -2.24 -22.07
C LEU A 87 -10.82 -3.20 -21.29
N LEU A 88 -10.02 -4.02 -21.98
CA LEU A 88 -9.09 -4.95 -21.34
C LEU A 88 -7.95 -4.22 -20.62
N ASP A 89 -7.36 -3.18 -21.23
CA ASP A 89 -6.35 -2.34 -20.58
C ASP A 89 -6.95 -1.59 -19.37
N TYR A 90 -8.18 -1.10 -19.47
CA TYR A 90 -8.89 -0.51 -18.32
C TYR A 90 -9.12 -1.51 -17.19
N LEU A 91 -9.53 -2.75 -17.52
CA LEU A 91 -9.71 -3.82 -16.55
C LEU A 91 -8.39 -4.15 -15.88
N ALA A 92 -7.33 -4.37 -16.65
CA ALA A 92 -5.99 -4.65 -16.13
C ALA A 92 -5.47 -3.52 -15.24
N HIS A 93 -5.64 -2.27 -15.67
CA HIS A 93 -5.25 -1.10 -14.90
C HIS A 93 -6.02 -1.02 -13.57
N THR A 94 -7.32 -1.29 -13.61
CA THR A 94 -8.16 -1.25 -12.41
C THR A 94 -7.81 -2.38 -11.44
N MET A 95 -7.63 -3.60 -11.96
CA MET A 95 -7.27 -4.79 -11.16
C MET A 95 -5.86 -4.73 -10.60
N ALA A 96 -4.92 -4.03 -11.24
CA ALA A 96 -3.57 -3.86 -10.70
C ALA A 96 -3.54 -2.78 -9.61
N LEU A 97 -4.25 -1.67 -9.81
CA LEU A 97 -4.14 -0.48 -8.95
C LEU A 97 -5.08 -0.53 -7.74
N PHE A 98 -6.37 -0.81 -7.97
CA PHE A 98 -7.39 -0.64 -6.92
C PHE A 98 -7.31 -1.66 -5.80
N PRO A 99 -7.03 -2.96 -6.04
CA PRO A 99 -6.85 -3.89 -4.94
C PRO A 99 -5.74 -3.44 -3.99
N ALA A 100 -4.59 -2.97 -4.50
CA ALA A 100 -3.52 -2.47 -3.62
C ALA A 100 -3.97 -1.26 -2.77
N ILE A 101 -4.81 -0.39 -3.33
CA ILE A 101 -5.35 0.79 -2.64
C ILE A 101 -6.33 0.39 -1.53
N THR A 102 -7.37 -0.36 -1.89
CA THR A 102 -8.46 -0.74 -0.98
C THR A 102 -7.99 -1.74 0.05
N LEU A 103 -7.07 -2.62 -0.33
CA LEU A 103 -6.51 -3.60 0.59
C LEU A 103 -5.75 -2.95 1.73
N TYR A 104 -4.99 -1.89 1.44
CA TYR A 104 -4.31 -1.14 2.49
C TYR A 104 -5.31 -0.62 3.53
N GLU A 105 -6.44 -0.06 3.11
CA GLU A 105 -7.45 0.50 4.00
C GLU A 105 -8.12 -0.58 4.87
N ILE A 106 -8.47 -1.71 4.26
CA ILE A 106 -9.06 -2.86 4.96
C ILE A 106 -8.05 -3.46 5.96
N GLN A 107 -6.82 -3.71 5.51
CA GLN A 107 -5.80 -4.38 6.32
C GLN A 107 -5.23 -3.46 7.41
N ALA A 108 -5.09 -2.16 7.15
CA ALA A 108 -4.72 -1.16 8.17
C ALA A 108 -5.79 -1.11 9.28
N THR A 109 -7.07 -1.14 8.91
CA THR A 109 -8.16 -1.19 9.89
C THR A 109 -8.11 -2.49 10.69
N LEU A 110 -7.89 -3.63 10.01
CA LEU A 110 -7.81 -4.94 10.66
C LEU A 110 -6.62 -5.05 11.62
N ILE A 111 -5.43 -4.57 11.25
CA ILE A 111 -4.25 -4.63 12.12
C ILE A 111 -4.42 -3.74 13.36
N VAL A 112 -5.03 -2.56 13.21
CA VAL A 112 -5.38 -1.66 14.34
C VAL A 112 -6.37 -2.37 15.27
N LEU A 113 -7.42 -2.98 14.73
CA LEU A 113 -8.42 -3.73 15.49
C LEU A 113 -7.81 -4.91 16.26
N LEU A 114 -7.02 -5.75 15.57
CA LEU A 114 -6.35 -6.90 16.17
C LEU A 114 -5.36 -6.48 17.25
N THR A 115 -4.62 -5.40 17.01
CA THR A 115 -3.68 -4.82 17.97
C THR A 115 -4.41 -4.31 19.21
N TYR A 116 -5.54 -3.63 19.03
CA TYR A 116 -6.39 -3.21 20.14
C TYR A 116 -6.86 -4.41 20.96
N PHE A 117 -7.38 -5.47 20.34
CA PHE A 117 -7.84 -6.66 21.07
C PHE A 117 -6.71 -7.40 21.77
N CYS A 118 -5.54 -7.49 21.14
CA CYS A 118 -4.35 -8.10 21.73
C CYS A 118 -3.95 -7.37 23.02
N TYR A 119 -4.14 -6.05 23.07
CA TYR A 119 -3.79 -5.23 24.23
C TYR A 119 -4.90 -5.16 25.30
N SER A 120 -6.14 -4.87 24.89
CA SER A 120 -7.27 -4.67 25.80
C SER A 120 -7.78 -5.97 26.41
N HIS A 121 -7.78 -7.06 25.63
CA HIS A 121 -8.37 -8.33 26.03
C HIS A 121 -7.50 -9.53 25.61
N PRO A 122 -6.27 -9.68 26.14
CA PRO A 122 -5.32 -10.70 25.70
C PRO A 122 -5.83 -12.13 25.84
N LEU A 123 -6.65 -12.43 26.86
CA LEU A 123 -7.25 -13.75 27.06
C LEU A 123 -8.30 -14.07 25.99
N LYS A 124 -9.19 -13.11 25.69
CA LYS A 124 -10.18 -13.25 24.61
C LYS A 124 -9.47 -13.35 23.25
N TYR A 125 -8.45 -12.52 23.03
CA TYR A 125 -7.66 -12.53 21.80
C TYR A 125 -7.05 -13.91 21.54
N ARG A 126 -6.38 -14.50 22.54
CA ARG A 126 -5.78 -15.85 22.40
C ARG A 126 -6.81 -16.94 22.10
N LYS A 127 -8.03 -16.84 22.64
CA LYS A 127 -9.11 -17.81 22.41
C LYS A 127 -9.74 -17.66 21.01
N ILE A 128 -9.93 -16.42 20.56
CA ILE A 128 -10.63 -16.12 19.30
C ILE A 128 -9.69 -16.21 18.10
N PHE A 129 -8.50 -15.61 18.19
CA PHE A 129 -7.58 -15.41 17.08
C PHE A 129 -6.44 -16.43 17.10
N SER A 130 -6.68 -17.59 16.50
CA SER A 130 -5.59 -18.53 16.17
C SER A 130 -4.83 -18.05 14.92
N PRO A 131 -3.57 -18.46 14.71
CA PRO A 131 -2.80 -18.05 13.53
C PRO A 131 -3.51 -18.32 12.19
N ARG A 132 -4.21 -19.47 12.09
CA ARG A 132 -5.01 -19.83 10.91
C ARG A 132 -6.19 -18.88 10.70
N LYS A 133 -6.89 -18.50 11.77
CA LYS A 133 -8.01 -17.56 11.71
C LYS A 133 -7.56 -16.15 11.36
N ILE A 134 -6.42 -15.71 11.90
CA ILE A 134 -5.81 -14.42 11.54
C ILE A 134 -5.52 -14.39 10.04
N PHE A 135 -4.84 -15.43 9.53
CA PHE A 135 -4.55 -15.56 8.10
C PHE A 135 -5.82 -15.57 7.24
N ALA A 136 -6.83 -16.37 7.61
CA ALA A 136 -8.12 -16.38 6.93
C ALA A 136 -8.81 -15.00 6.93
N THR A 137 -8.68 -14.22 8.01
CA THR A 137 -9.25 -12.87 8.08
C THR A 137 -8.56 -11.92 7.10
N PHE A 138 -7.23 -12.03 6.92
CA PHE A 138 -6.50 -11.27 5.90
C PHE A 138 -6.92 -11.67 4.48
N LEU A 139 -7.07 -12.97 4.20
CA LEU A 139 -7.58 -13.46 2.91
C LEU A 139 -8.98 -12.95 2.58
N ILE A 140 -9.88 -12.91 3.58
CA ILE A 140 -11.21 -12.31 3.41
C ILE A 140 -11.08 -10.83 3.05
N GLY A 141 -10.12 -10.12 3.67
CA GLY A 141 -9.80 -8.73 3.31
C GLY A 141 -9.31 -8.59 1.86
N ASP A 142 -8.44 -9.49 1.39
CA ASP A 142 -7.98 -9.54 -0.01
C ASP A 142 -9.16 -9.72 -0.98
N PHE A 143 -10.08 -10.63 -0.65
CA PHE A 143 -11.27 -10.88 -1.44
C PHE A 143 -12.18 -9.64 -1.52
N PHE A 144 -12.42 -8.95 -0.40
CA PHE A 144 -13.20 -7.71 -0.40
C PHE A 144 -12.52 -6.58 -1.18
N ALA A 145 -11.19 -6.48 -1.13
CA ALA A 145 -10.43 -5.51 -1.91
C ALA A 145 -10.58 -5.76 -3.43
N LEU A 146 -10.58 -7.02 -3.85
CA LEU A 146 -10.83 -7.41 -5.23
C LEU A 146 -12.26 -7.08 -5.68
N LEU A 147 -13.27 -7.39 -4.85
CA LEU A 147 -14.66 -7.00 -5.12
C LEU A 147 -14.82 -5.48 -5.25
N ALA A 148 -14.15 -4.71 -4.40
CA ALA A 148 -14.16 -3.25 -4.48
C ALA A 148 -13.51 -2.76 -5.80
N ALA A 149 -12.44 -3.40 -6.27
CA ALA A 149 -11.82 -3.08 -7.56
C ALA A 149 -12.74 -3.39 -8.74
N ILE A 150 -13.45 -4.53 -8.71
CA ILE A 150 -14.48 -4.86 -9.70
C ILE A 150 -15.58 -3.80 -9.73
N ASN A 151 -16.05 -3.36 -8.56
CA ASN A 151 -17.05 -2.30 -8.48
C ASN A 151 -16.55 -0.98 -9.12
N VAL A 152 -15.30 -0.60 -8.84
CA VAL A 152 -14.69 0.60 -9.45
C VAL A 152 -14.51 0.46 -10.96
N PHE A 153 -14.22 -0.74 -11.46
CA PHE A 153 -14.14 -0.99 -12.90
C PHE A 153 -15.46 -0.63 -13.57
N PHE A 154 -16.58 -1.19 -13.09
CA PHE A 154 -17.91 -0.89 -13.61
C PHE A 154 -18.26 0.59 -13.51
N GLU A 155 -17.90 1.26 -12.41
CA GLU A 155 -18.09 2.69 -12.26
C GLU A 155 -17.31 3.51 -13.28
N ARG A 156 -16.13 3.06 -13.73
CA ARG A 156 -15.34 3.78 -14.73
C ARG A 156 -15.79 3.50 -16.15
N THR A 157 -16.26 2.28 -16.44
CA THR A 157 -16.66 1.87 -17.79
C THR A 157 -18.16 2.07 -18.08
N TYR A 158 -18.93 2.64 -17.14
CA TYR A 158 -20.39 2.72 -17.23
C TYR A 158 -20.92 3.36 -18.53
N LEU A 159 -20.23 4.37 -19.08
CA LEU A 159 -20.62 5.01 -20.34
C LEU A 159 -20.49 4.06 -21.54
N HIS A 160 -19.48 3.20 -21.56
CA HIS A 160 -19.26 2.26 -22.66
C HIS A 160 -20.29 1.13 -22.68
N PHE A 161 -20.87 0.80 -21.51
CA PHE A 161 -21.85 -0.27 -21.37
C PHE A 161 -23.31 0.20 -21.38
N ASN A 162 -23.58 1.50 -21.62
CA ASN A 162 -24.92 2.09 -21.47
C ASN A 162 -25.56 1.71 -20.12
N TYR A 163 -24.75 1.76 -19.06
CA TYR A 163 -25.12 1.25 -17.74
C TYR A 163 -26.19 2.14 -17.09
N ASN A 164 -27.16 1.52 -16.40
CA ASN A 164 -28.23 2.26 -15.74
C ASN A 164 -27.67 3.19 -14.65
N THR A 165 -28.03 4.48 -14.72
CA THR A 165 -27.58 5.52 -13.79
C THR A 165 -27.99 5.26 -12.34
N VAL A 166 -29.12 4.58 -12.12
CA VAL A 166 -29.56 4.18 -10.77
C VAL A 166 -28.60 3.18 -10.15
N ILE A 167 -28.15 2.19 -10.93
CA ILE A 167 -27.21 1.17 -10.45
C ILE A 167 -25.85 1.81 -10.17
N LEU A 168 -25.40 2.73 -11.02
CA LEU A 168 -24.18 3.50 -10.79
C LEU A 168 -24.24 4.28 -9.47
N LYS A 169 -25.34 5.00 -9.23
CA LYS A 169 -25.54 5.76 -7.98
C LYS A 169 -25.54 4.84 -6.75
N ALA A 170 -26.20 3.69 -6.83
CA ALA A 170 -26.18 2.69 -5.76
C ALA A 170 -24.76 2.17 -5.49
N GLN A 171 -23.99 1.86 -6.53
CA GLN A 171 -22.59 1.42 -6.42
C GLN A 171 -21.70 2.48 -5.76
N ILE A 172 -21.86 3.76 -6.13
CA ILE A 172 -21.14 4.89 -5.54
C ILE A 172 -21.46 5.00 -4.05
N ILE A 173 -22.75 4.92 -3.66
CA ILE A 173 -23.18 4.97 -2.26
C ILE A 173 -22.55 3.82 -1.48
N VAL A 174 -22.64 2.59 -1.98
CA VAL A 174 -22.04 1.42 -1.32
C VAL A 174 -20.53 1.61 -1.14
N ARG A 175 -19.81 2.05 -2.17
CA ARG A 175 -18.36 2.31 -2.09
C ARG A 175 -18.03 3.37 -1.03
N LEU A 176 -18.76 4.48 -1.01
CA LEU A 176 -18.56 5.54 -0.02
C LEU A 176 -18.84 5.04 1.41
N THR A 177 -19.96 4.34 1.62
CA THR A 177 -20.32 3.78 2.93
C THR A 177 -19.25 2.83 3.43
N VAL A 178 -18.73 1.93 2.57
CA VAL A 178 -17.67 0.99 2.96
C VAL A 178 -16.37 1.74 3.29
N THR A 179 -15.93 2.65 2.42
CA THR A 179 -14.66 3.38 2.59
C THR A 179 -14.68 4.23 3.86
N TYR A 180 -15.73 5.05 4.04
CA TYR A 180 -15.87 5.89 5.23
C TYR A 180 -16.17 5.10 6.49
N GLY A 181 -16.92 3.99 6.40
CA GLY A 181 -17.16 3.08 7.51
C GLY A 181 -15.86 2.48 8.04
N LEU A 182 -14.99 1.99 7.15
CA LEU A 182 -13.65 1.49 7.51
C LEU A 182 -12.78 2.60 8.11
N LEU A 183 -12.80 3.80 7.52
CA LEU A 183 -12.03 4.95 8.02
C LEU A 183 -12.46 5.35 9.44
N ILE A 184 -13.77 5.49 9.68
CA ILE A 184 -14.33 5.80 11.00
C ILE A 184 -13.94 4.71 12.00
N LEU A 185 -14.12 3.44 11.62
CA LEU A 185 -13.76 2.30 12.46
C LEU A 185 -12.27 2.35 12.85
N MET A 186 -11.40 2.56 11.87
CA MET A 186 -9.96 2.69 12.08
C MET A 186 -9.64 3.83 13.05
N PHE A 187 -10.23 5.02 12.87
CA PHE A 187 -10.01 6.16 13.77
C PHE A 187 -10.50 5.88 15.19
N VAL A 188 -11.69 5.32 15.37
CA VAL A 188 -12.24 4.97 16.69
C VAL A 188 -11.28 4.05 17.44
N PHE A 189 -10.80 2.97 16.80
CA PHE A 189 -9.86 2.05 17.45
C PHE A 189 -8.47 2.66 17.62
N TYR A 190 -8.00 3.48 16.68
CA TYR A 190 -6.74 4.20 16.79
C TYR A 190 -6.72 5.12 18.02
N PHE A 191 -7.76 5.93 18.20
CA PHE A 191 -7.88 6.80 19.38
C PHE A 191 -8.05 6.00 20.67
N LYS A 192 -8.77 4.87 20.65
CA LYS A 192 -8.84 3.97 21.81
C LYS A 192 -7.47 3.40 22.19
N ILE A 193 -6.64 3.01 21.23
CA ILE A 193 -5.27 2.57 21.47
C ILE A 193 -4.43 3.71 22.06
N LEU A 194 -4.48 4.90 21.43
CA LEU A 194 -3.74 6.08 21.90
C LEU A 194 -4.10 6.44 23.34
N HIS A 195 -5.39 6.51 23.64
CA HIS A 195 -5.92 6.74 24.98
C HIS A 195 -5.42 5.69 25.98
N ALA A 196 -5.46 4.41 25.59
CA ALA A 196 -5.02 3.31 26.44
C ALA A 196 -3.49 3.29 26.68
N ILE A 197 -2.69 3.91 25.80
CA ILE A 197 -1.25 4.14 26.05
C ILE A 197 -1.06 5.30 27.00
N VAL A 198 -1.66 6.45 26.71
CA VAL A 198 -1.41 7.70 27.46
C VAL A 198 -1.87 7.58 28.91
N ILE A 199 -3.10 7.08 29.13
CA ILE A 199 -3.67 7.02 30.48
C ILE A 199 -3.08 5.87 31.29
N LYS A 200 -3.05 4.66 30.72
CA LYS A 200 -2.54 3.49 31.46
C LYS A 200 -1.05 3.60 31.75
N SER A 201 -0.31 4.43 31.00
CA SER A 201 1.10 4.67 31.28
C SER A 201 1.34 5.37 32.62
N LYS A 202 0.42 6.22 33.07
CA LYS A 202 0.61 6.99 34.31
C LYS A 202 0.29 6.21 35.58
N ASN A 203 -0.58 5.20 35.49
CA ASN A 203 -1.19 4.57 36.68
C ASN A 203 -0.56 3.23 37.11
N GLN A 204 0.50 2.75 36.47
CA GLN A 204 1.15 1.47 36.83
C GLN A 204 2.68 1.61 36.91
N PRO A 205 3.24 1.90 38.09
CA PRO A 205 4.70 2.00 38.28
C PRO A 205 5.42 0.64 38.29
N ASN A 206 4.76 -0.45 38.70
CA ASN A 206 5.34 -1.81 38.74
C ASN A 206 4.82 -2.70 37.60
N ASN A 207 5.10 -2.31 36.35
CA ASN A 207 4.70 -3.14 35.20
C ASN A 207 5.58 -4.38 35.08
N SER A 208 4.94 -5.52 34.84
CA SER A 208 5.65 -6.75 34.44
C SER A 208 6.41 -6.55 33.13
N ASP A 209 7.52 -7.27 32.92
CA ASP A 209 8.28 -7.25 31.65
C ASP A 209 7.39 -7.51 30.42
N ARG A 210 6.34 -8.31 30.61
CA ARG A 210 5.34 -8.61 29.59
C ARG A 210 4.54 -7.37 29.18
N GLU A 211 4.11 -6.55 30.13
CA GLU A 211 3.42 -5.29 29.85
C GLU A 211 4.34 -4.29 29.16
N ARG A 212 5.60 -4.21 29.57
CA ARG A 212 6.61 -3.36 28.91
C ARG A 212 6.79 -3.75 27.43
N ARG A 213 6.94 -5.05 27.14
CA ARG A 213 7.01 -5.56 25.76
C ARG A 213 5.74 -5.27 24.96
N ASN A 214 4.56 -5.47 25.56
CA ASN A 214 3.29 -5.16 24.91
C ASN A 214 3.16 -3.67 24.56
N ARG A 215 3.58 -2.77 25.45
CA ARG A 215 3.58 -1.32 25.19
C ARG A 215 4.54 -0.94 24.06
N THR A 216 5.73 -1.53 24.02
CA THR A 216 6.69 -1.29 22.92
C THR A 216 6.10 -1.74 21.58
N ASN A 217 5.46 -2.91 21.53
CA ASN A 217 4.78 -3.39 20.32
C ASN A 217 3.64 -2.45 19.91
N LEU A 218 2.84 -1.98 20.87
CA LEU A 218 1.73 -1.06 20.63
C LEU A 218 2.21 0.29 20.07
N ARG A 219 3.29 0.84 20.64
CA ARG A 219 3.93 2.06 20.15
C ARG A 219 4.47 1.89 18.73
N ALA A 220 5.08 0.74 18.43
CA ALA A 220 5.57 0.44 17.08
C ALA A 220 4.42 0.38 16.07
N VAL A 221 3.29 -0.25 16.41
CA VAL A 221 2.10 -0.28 15.53
C VAL A 221 1.53 1.12 15.33
N LEU A 222 1.44 1.95 16.36
CA LEU A 222 0.98 3.34 16.19
C LEU A 222 1.89 4.14 15.27
N ILE A 223 3.21 4.10 15.51
CA ILE A 223 4.20 4.80 14.67
C ILE A 223 4.10 4.32 13.22
N TYR A 224 3.92 3.01 13.01
CA TYR A 224 3.71 2.44 11.68
C TYR A 224 2.44 2.99 11.02
N CYS A 225 1.34 3.03 11.75
CA CYS A 225 0.04 3.43 11.22
C CYS A 225 -0.07 4.94 10.96
N THR A 226 0.57 5.82 11.72
CA THR A 226 0.34 7.27 11.63
C THR A 226 0.65 7.85 10.24
N PRO A 227 1.85 7.67 9.64
CA PRO A 227 2.18 8.33 8.38
C PRO A 227 1.31 7.86 7.21
N PRO A 228 1.14 6.56 6.93
CA PRO A 228 0.32 6.14 5.80
C PRO A 228 -1.19 6.34 6.04
N ASN A 229 -1.66 6.41 7.30
CA ASN A 229 -3.04 6.82 7.60
C ASN A 229 -3.29 8.32 7.35
N ALA A 230 -2.29 9.18 7.46
CA ALA A 230 -2.43 10.59 7.06
C ALA A 230 -2.73 10.72 5.56
N PHE A 231 -2.06 9.92 4.73
CA PHE A 231 -2.36 9.82 3.29
C PHE A 231 -3.71 9.16 3.01
N LEU A 232 -4.21 8.31 3.91
CA LEU A 232 -5.55 7.73 3.80
C LEU A 232 -6.64 8.80 3.88
N VAL A 233 -6.49 9.82 4.73
CA VAL A 233 -7.43 10.96 4.78
C VAL A 233 -7.48 11.70 3.44
N LEU A 234 -6.33 11.93 2.81
CA LEU A 234 -6.25 12.51 1.47
C LEU A 234 -6.91 11.60 0.41
N SER A 235 -6.77 10.29 0.56
CA SER A 235 -7.41 9.29 -0.31
C SER A 235 -8.93 9.32 -0.17
N ALA A 236 -9.44 9.39 1.06
CA ALA A 236 -10.87 9.46 1.35
C ALA A 236 -11.52 10.71 0.74
N GLY A 237 -10.86 11.87 0.85
CA GLY A 237 -11.32 13.09 0.17
C GLY A 237 -11.32 12.92 -1.36
N GLY A 238 -10.35 12.19 -1.91
CA GLY A 238 -10.26 11.92 -3.35
C GLY A 238 -11.39 11.03 -3.83
N THR A 239 -11.75 10.02 -3.04
CA THR A 239 -12.90 9.14 -3.28
C THR A 239 -14.21 9.91 -3.23
N LEU A 240 -14.38 10.82 -2.26
CA LEU A 240 -15.57 11.68 -2.18
C LEU A 240 -15.65 12.62 -3.39
N SER A 241 -14.53 13.23 -3.77
CA SER A 241 -14.46 14.11 -4.94
C SER A 241 -14.77 13.34 -6.23
N SER A 242 -14.23 12.13 -6.38
CA SER A 242 -14.53 11.26 -7.52
C SER A 242 -15.98 10.83 -7.54
N ALA A 243 -16.57 10.51 -6.38
CA ALA A 243 -17.98 10.17 -6.28
C ALA A 243 -18.87 11.35 -6.65
N PHE A 244 -18.54 12.56 -6.21
CA PHE A 244 -19.26 13.79 -6.55
C PHE A 244 -19.22 14.07 -8.06
N VAL A 245 -18.04 13.96 -8.68
CA VAL A 245 -17.87 14.11 -10.13
C VAL A 245 -18.71 13.08 -10.88
N ASN A 246 -18.63 11.80 -10.51
CA ASN A 246 -19.37 10.73 -11.17
C ASN A 246 -20.88 10.81 -10.93
N TRP A 247 -21.31 11.35 -9.79
CA TRP A 247 -22.72 11.55 -9.47
C TRP A 247 -23.38 12.60 -10.37
N ASN A 248 -22.65 13.69 -10.63
CA ASN A 248 -23.14 14.81 -11.43
C ASN A 248 -22.92 14.62 -12.94
N SER A 249 -22.01 13.73 -13.34
CA SER A 249 -21.68 13.49 -14.74
C SER A 249 -22.60 12.43 -15.36
N THR A 250 -23.86 12.78 -15.58
CA THR A 250 -24.83 11.86 -16.23
C THR A 250 -24.66 11.78 -17.74
N THR A 251 -24.17 12.85 -18.39
CA THR A 251 -23.93 12.90 -19.83
C THR A 251 -22.46 13.16 -20.16
N SER A 252 -22.06 12.88 -21.41
CA SER A 252 -20.70 13.15 -21.90
C SER A 252 -20.34 14.65 -21.87
N HIS A 253 -21.34 15.53 -22.05
CA HIS A 253 -21.14 16.98 -21.93
C HIS A 253 -20.88 17.39 -20.47
N ASP A 254 -21.60 16.78 -19.52
CA ASP A 254 -21.40 17.04 -18.09
C ASP A 254 -19.99 16.63 -17.63
N LYS A 255 -19.40 15.59 -18.21
CA LYS A 255 -18.01 15.17 -17.90
C LYS A 255 -17.01 16.26 -18.25
N PHE A 256 -17.13 16.88 -19.41
CA PHE A 256 -16.23 17.95 -19.84
C PHE A 256 -16.30 19.17 -18.89
N VAL A 257 -17.51 19.53 -18.45
CA VAL A 257 -17.69 20.59 -17.45
C VAL A 257 -17.13 20.17 -16.08
N ALA A 258 -17.32 18.91 -15.69
CA ALA A 258 -16.83 18.36 -14.44
C ALA A 258 -15.29 18.30 -14.39
N GLU A 259 -14.61 18.08 -15.51
CA GLU A 259 -13.14 18.11 -15.62
C GLU A 259 -12.53 19.46 -15.26
N GLN A 260 -13.29 20.55 -15.39
CA GLN A 260 -12.84 21.89 -14.98
C GLN A 260 -13.04 22.18 -13.48
N THR A 261 -13.71 21.28 -12.75
CA THR A 261 -14.02 21.51 -11.33
C THR A 261 -12.84 21.24 -10.40
N LEU A 262 -12.82 21.93 -9.25
CA LEU A 262 -11.86 21.69 -8.18
C LEU A 262 -11.88 20.22 -7.70
N PHE A 263 -13.05 19.57 -7.72
CA PHE A 263 -13.18 18.16 -7.32
C PHE A 263 -12.40 17.22 -8.24
N TYR A 264 -12.47 17.43 -9.56
CA TYR A 264 -11.68 16.65 -10.50
C TYR A 264 -10.18 16.87 -10.28
N LYS A 265 -9.78 18.14 -10.10
CA LYS A 265 -8.40 18.52 -9.77
C LYS A 265 -7.89 17.81 -8.50
N PHE A 266 -8.73 17.69 -7.48
CA PHE A 266 -8.41 16.98 -6.23
C PHE A 266 -8.34 15.46 -6.41
N THR A 267 -9.22 14.87 -7.23
CA THR A 267 -9.18 13.45 -7.57
C THR A 267 -7.87 13.08 -8.27
N ILE A 268 -7.36 13.92 -9.19
CA ILE A 268 -6.06 13.70 -9.83
C ILE A 268 -4.93 13.69 -8.79
N ILE A 269 -4.89 14.70 -7.91
CA ILE A 269 -3.86 14.77 -6.86
C ILE A 269 -3.91 13.51 -6.00
N SER A 270 -5.10 13.14 -5.53
CA SER A 270 -5.31 11.95 -4.69
C SER A 270 -4.84 10.66 -5.37
N LEU A 271 -5.20 10.44 -6.63
CA LEU A 271 -4.78 9.28 -7.42
C LEU A 271 -3.25 9.23 -7.59
N ASN A 272 -2.60 10.38 -7.81
CA ASN A 272 -1.15 10.40 -7.97
C ASN A 272 -0.39 10.21 -6.64
N THR A 273 -0.99 10.55 -5.50
CA THR A 273 -0.42 10.27 -4.17
C THR A 273 -0.44 8.79 -3.77
N VAL A 274 -1.12 7.93 -4.52
CA VAL A 274 -1.21 6.49 -4.22
C VAL A 274 0.17 5.83 -4.15
N MET A 275 1.07 6.09 -5.11
CA MET A 275 2.40 5.45 -5.08
C MET A 275 3.24 5.95 -3.93
N LEU A 276 3.12 7.24 -3.59
CA LEU A 276 3.75 7.80 -2.41
C LEU A 276 3.24 7.10 -1.14
N ARG A 277 1.92 6.88 -1.03
CA ARG A 277 1.32 6.15 0.08
C ARG A 277 1.84 4.71 0.16
N LEU A 278 1.85 3.97 -0.96
CA LEU A 278 2.36 2.59 -1.00
C LEU A 278 3.84 2.53 -0.62
N PHE A 279 4.65 3.46 -1.12
CA PHE A 279 6.07 3.56 -0.78
C PHE A 279 6.31 3.86 0.70
N VAL A 280 5.65 4.90 1.23
CA VAL A 280 5.72 5.27 2.65
C VAL A 280 5.28 4.10 3.52
N ASN A 281 4.21 3.41 3.14
CA ASN A 281 3.72 2.25 3.86
C ASN A 281 4.77 1.11 3.93
N SER A 282 5.41 0.78 2.81
CA SER A 282 6.45 -0.24 2.76
C SER A 282 7.70 0.16 3.55
N LEU A 283 8.14 1.43 3.46
CA LEU A 283 9.24 1.94 4.29
C LEU A 283 8.91 1.88 5.79
N CYS A 284 7.71 2.34 6.16
CA CYS A 284 7.25 2.28 7.54
C CYS A 284 7.26 0.83 8.06
N ALA A 285 6.90 -0.16 7.25
CA ALA A 285 6.92 -1.57 7.68
C ALA A 285 8.34 -2.02 8.03
N LEU A 286 9.32 -1.63 7.21
CA LEU A 286 10.74 -1.96 7.42
C LEU A 286 11.29 -1.35 8.72
N PHE A 287 10.96 -0.09 9.00
CA PHE A 287 11.52 0.65 10.13
C PHE A 287 10.73 0.50 11.44
N ALA A 288 9.41 0.32 11.38
CA ALA A 288 8.57 0.28 12.57
C ALA A 288 8.55 -1.11 13.21
N PHE A 289 8.47 -2.18 12.41
CA PHE A 289 8.40 -3.53 12.96
C PHE A 289 9.78 -4.04 13.36
N HIS A 290 9.95 -4.34 14.66
CA HIS A 290 11.20 -4.85 15.21
C HIS A 290 11.71 -6.10 14.46
N GLN A 291 10.81 -7.01 14.10
CA GLN A 291 11.15 -8.25 13.40
C GLN A 291 11.80 -7.98 12.04
N TYR A 292 11.34 -6.95 11.32
CA TYR A 292 11.91 -6.58 10.02
C TYR A 292 13.25 -5.87 10.17
N ARG A 293 13.42 -5.01 11.19
CA ARG A 293 14.74 -4.41 11.48
C ARG A 293 15.81 -5.45 11.78
N GLU A 294 15.48 -6.44 12.58
CA GLU A 294 16.42 -7.54 12.87
C GLU A 294 16.66 -8.42 11.64
N ALA A 295 15.63 -8.68 10.83
CA ALA A 295 15.78 -9.40 9.56
C ALA A 295 16.71 -8.66 8.58
N VAL A 296 16.62 -7.33 8.48
CA VAL A 296 17.55 -6.53 7.66
C VAL A 296 18.99 -6.68 8.16
N LYS A 297 19.23 -6.58 9.48
CA LYS A 297 20.57 -6.75 10.06
C LYS A 297 21.14 -8.13 9.77
N MET A 298 20.33 -9.18 9.92
CA MET A 298 20.72 -10.56 9.60
C MET A 298 21.06 -10.71 8.12
N SER A 299 20.19 -10.21 7.23
CA SER A 299 20.42 -10.25 5.79
C SER A 299 21.69 -9.51 5.37
N VAL A 300 21.96 -8.34 5.93
CA VAL A 300 23.21 -7.58 5.66
C VAL A 300 24.43 -8.34 6.16
N ARG A 301 24.36 -8.98 7.34
CA ARG A 301 25.45 -9.80 7.87
C ARG A 301 25.74 -10.99 6.95
N ASP A 302 24.70 -11.69 6.50
CA ASP A 302 24.84 -12.89 5.69
C ASP A 302 25.39 -12.54 4.28
N VAL A 303 24.97 -11.41 3.71
CA VAL A 303 25.56 -10.87 2.46
C VAL A 303 27.03 -10.51 2.65
N LYS A 304 27.41 -9.87 3.77
CA LYS A 304 28.81 -9.56 4.07
C LYS A 304 29.66 -10.82 4.20
N LEU A 305 29.15 -11.86 4.86
CA LEU A 305 29.85 -13.14 4.99
C LEU A 305 29.99 -13.85 3.64
N ALA A 306 28.95 -13.84 2.81
CA ALA A 306 29.01 -14.41 1.46
C ALA A 306 30.05 -13.70 0.59
N LEU A 307 30.06 -12.36 0.58
CA LEU A 307 31.05 -11.58 -0.15
C LEU A 307 32.47 -11.80 0.39
N GLY A 308 32.64 -11.81 1.71
CA GLY A 308 33.93 -12.11 2.35
C GLY A 308 34.49 -13.46 1.91
N ASN A 309 33.66 -14.51 1.93
CA ASN A 309 34.06 -15.85 1.48
C ASN A 309 34.45 -15.88 -0.01
N VAL A 310 33.78 -15.12 -0.87
CA VAL A 310 34.14 -15.02 -2.30
C VAL A 310 35.49 -14.33 -2.49
N PHE A 311 35.77 -13.26 -1.73
CA PHE A 311 37.06 -12.57 -1.77
C PHE A 311 38.20 -13.45 -1.24
N PHE A 312 38.02 -14.12 -0.10
CA PHE A 312 39.03 -15.03 0.45
C PHE A 312 39.33 -16.22 -0.46
N ARG A 313 38.31 -16.77 -1.13
CA ARG A 313 38.49 -17.89 -2.08
C ARG A 313 39.24 -17.46 -3.34
N LYS A 314 39.06 -16.22 -3.82
CA LYS A 314 39.86 -15.69 -4.93
C LYS A 314 41.31 -15.45 -4.55
N ALA A 315 41.59 -14.98 -3.32
CA ALA A 315 42.96 -14.80 -2.83
C ALA A 315 43.72 -16.14 -2.76
N THR A 316 43.09 -17.19 -2.25
CA THR A 316 43.73 -18.53 -2.15
C THR A 316 44.00 -19.16 -3.52
N ILE A 317 43.14 -18.93 -4.52
CA ILE A 317 43.37 -19.42 -5.89
C ILE A 317 44.47 -18.62 -6.59
N GLY A 318 44.56 -17.30 -6.34
CA GLY A 318 45.62 -16.45 -6.87
C GLY A 318 47.01 -16.87 -6.38
N ASP A 319 47.15 -17.14 -5.08
CA ASP A 319 48.42 -17.59 -4.51
C ASP A 319 48.81 -18.97 -5.03
N ALA A 320 47.87 -19.91 -5.11
CA ALA A 320 48.14 -21.25 -5.65
C ALA A 320 48.55 -21.26 -7.13
N ALA A 321 48.05 -20.30 -7.93
CA ALA A 321 48.47 -20.13 -9.32
C ALA A 321 49.87 -19.51 -9.43
N PHE A 322 50.20 -18.54 -8.57
CA PHE A 322 51.54 -17.92 -8.52
C PHE A 322 52.64 -18.92 -8.15
N TRP A 323 52.38 -19.85 -7.23
CA TRP A 323 53.35 -20.90 -6.88
C TRP A 323 53.56 -21.96 -7.99
N ARG A 324 52.60 -22.13 -8.90
CA ARG A 324 52.75 -23.06 -10.05
C ARG A 324 53.57 -22.51 -11.20
N THR A 325 53.68 -21.19 -11.35
CA THR A 325 54.46 -20.58 -12.44
C THR A 325 55.94 -20.39 -12.09
N ASN A 326 56.31 -20.39 -10.80
CA ASN A 326 57.69 -20.22 -10.36
C ASN A 326 58.44 -21.54 -10.09
N THR A 327 57.88 -22.68 -10.46
CA THR A 327 58.50 -24.01 -10.29
C THR A 327 58.88 -24.70 -11.59
N SER A 328 58.85 -23.97 -12.72
CA SER A 328 59.18 -24.46 -14.06
C SER A 328 60.43 -23.82 -14.71
N GLU A 329 61.29 -23.21 -13.91
CA GLU A 329 62.69 -22.90 -14.27
C GLU A 329 63.62 -23.74 -13.38
#